data_AF-A0A0P8A841-F1
#
_entry.id   AF-A0A0P8A841-F1
#
_cell.length_a   1.000
_cell.length_b   1.000
_cell.length_c   1.000
_cell.angle_alpha   90.00
_cell.angle_beta   90.00
_cell.angle_gamma   90.00
#
_symmetry.space_group_name_H-M   'P 1'
#
loop_
_entity.id
_entity.type
_entity.pdbx_description
1 polymer ?
#
loop_
_entity_poly.entity_id
_entity_poly.type
_entity_poly.pdbx_seq_one_letter_code
_entity_poly.pdbx_strand_id
1 'polypeptide(L)'
;MMDRAQRNEKILKAIAERTKQALTSKQAARQMLIDEGIYTKKGKLRAEFGGGKSGGVKSGGVKSGGVKSVGGKNVGGKGKKSVTA
;
A
#
# COMPACT_ATOMS: atom_id res chain seq x y z
N MET A 1 22.34 -32.60 0.15
CA MET A 1 21.01 -32.46 0.77
C MET A 1 20.97 -31.10 1.45
N MET A 2 20.06 -30.19 1.08
CA MET A 2 19.95 -28.90 1.78
C MET A 2 19.32 -29.11 3.15
N ASP A 3 19.90 -28.51 4.17
CA ASP A 3 19.33 -28.53 5.50
C ASP A 3 18.03 -27.70 5.56
N ARG A 4 17.11 -28.09 6.45
CA ARG A 4 15.83 -27.40 6.60
C ARG A 4 16.03 -25.94 7.00
N ALA A 5 17.01 -25.62 7.83
CA ALA A 5 17.31 -24.25 8.23
C ALA A 5 17.77 -23.42 7.04
N GLN A 6 18.73 -23.93 6.25
CA GLN A 6 19.24 -23.24 5.06
C GLN A 6 18.14 -22.99 4.01
N ARG A 7 17.25 -23.97 3.82
CA ARG A 7 16.08 -23.81 2.95
C ARG A 7 15.15 -22.73 3.49
N ASN A 8 14.87 -22.73 4.80
CA ASN A 8 13.99 -21.74 5.43
C ASN A 8 14.56 -20.31 5.31
N GLU A 9 15.87 -20.13 5.52
CA GLU A 9 16.54 -18.84 5.34
C GLU A 9 16.38 -18.31 3.91
N LYS A 10 16.54 -19.18 2.91
CA LYS A 10 16.33 -18.81 1.50
C LYS A 10 14.89 -18.40 1.22
N ILE A 11 13.91 -19.11 1.80
CA ILE A 11 12.50 -18.77 1.68
C ILE A 11 12.23 -17.40 2.31
N LEU A 12 12.70 -17.18 3.54
CA LEU A 12 12.52 -15.90 4.26
C LEU A 12 13.14 -14.74 3.48
N LYS A 13 14.34 -14.93 2.92
CA LYS A 13 14.99 -13.91 2.10
C LYS A 13 14.16 -13.57 0.86
N ALA A 14 13.67 -14.58 0.13
CA ALA A 14 12.83 -14.38 -1.05
C ALA A 14 11.51 -13.66 -0.71
N ILE A 15 10.87 -14.01 0.41
CA ILE A 15 9.65 -13.34 0.89
C ILE A 15 9.96 -11.87 1.22
N ALA A 16 11.06 -11.59 1.92
CA ALA A 16 11.45 -10.24 2.30
C ALA A 16 11.74 -9.35 1.08
N GLU A 17 12.49 -9.86 0.10
CA GLU A 17 12.79 -9.15 -1.14
C GLU A 17 11.52 -8.84 -1.94
N ARG A 18 10.64 -9.83 -2.08
CA ARG A 18 9.37 -9.65 -2.78
C ARG A 18 8.45 -8.67 -2.04
N THR A 19 8.35 -8.77 -0.73
CA THR A 19 7.57 -7.84 0.10
C THR A 19 8.10 -6.41 -0.04
N LYS A 20 9.42 -6.22 -0.04
CA LYS A 20 10.03 -4.90 -0.22
C LYS A 20 9.65 -4.28 -1.55
N GLN A 21 9.65 -5.06 -2.64
CA GLN A 21 9.21 -4.59 -3.96
C GLN A 21 7.73 -4.21 -3.96
N ALA A 22 6.87 -5.00 -3.33
CA ALA A 22 5.43 -4.73 -3.21
C ALA A 22 5.15 -3.42 -2.47
N LEU A 23 5.89 -3.17 -1.39
CA LEU A 23 5.68 -2.00 -0.51
C LEU A 23 6.19 -0.69 -1.09
N THR A 24 6.94 -0.70 -2.20
CA THR A 24 7.45 0.53 -2.84
C THR A 24 6.34 1.49 -3.25
N SER A 25 5.21 0.98 -3.73
CA SER A 25 4.08 1.79 -4.15
C SER A 25 2.80 0.96 -4.23
N LYS A 26 1.65 1.65 -4.16
CA LYS A 26 0.33 1.03 -4.37
C LYS A 26 0.22 0.32 -5.74
N GLN A 27 0.90 0.85 -6.74
CA GLN A 27 0.88 0.33 -8.10
C GLN A 27 1.72 -0.95 -8.22
N ALA A 28 2.89 -0.98 -7.57
CA ALA A 28 3.73 -2.18 -7.47
C ALA A 28 3.02 -3.30 -6.69
N ALA A 29 2.38 -2.98 -5.55
CA ALA A 29 1.57 -3.94 -4.81
C ALA A 29 0.44 -4.52 -5.68
N ARG A 30 -0.25 -3.68 -6.46
CA ARG A 30 -1.30 -4.12 -7.36
C ARG A 30 -0.78 -5.03 -8.47
N GLN A 31 0.37 -4.70 -9.07
CA GLN A 31 0.98 -5.53 -10.11
C GLN A 31 1.35 -6.90 -9.56
N MET A 32 1.94 -6.95 -8.36
CA MET A 32 2.29 -8.21 -7.70
C MET A 32 1.07 -9.11 -7.46
N LEU A 33 -0.03 -8.54 -6.96
CA LEU A 33 -1.28 -9.29 -6.75
C LEU A 33 -1.92 -9.79 -8.06
N ILE A 34 -1.65 -9.11 -9.19
CA ILE A 34 -2.07 -9.56 -10.52
C ILE A 34 -1.15 -10.68 -11.01
N ASP A 35 0.15 -10.54 -10.83
CA ASP A 35 1.16 -11.53 -11.24
C ASP A 35 1.03 -12.85 -10.46
N GLU A 36 0.67 -12.76 -9.18
CA GLU A 36 0.32 -13.91 -8.33
C GLU A 36 -1.05 -14.51 -8.69
N GLY A 37 -1.75 -13.88 -9.63
CA GLY A 37 -3.03 -14.36 -10.13
C GLY A 37 -4.15 -14.20 -9.13
N ILE A 38 -4.04 -13.37 -8.09
CA ILE A 38 -5.13 -13.10 -7.15
C ILE A 38 -6.14 -12.14 -7.80
N TYR A 39 -5.62 -11.11 -8.47
CA TYR A 39 -6.40 -10.14 -9.23
C TYR A 39 -6.25 -10.34 -10.73
N THR A 40 -7.28 -9.97 -11.47
CA THR A 40 -7.25 -9.82 -12.93
C THR A 40 -6.49 -8.53 -13.30
N LYS A 41 -5.99 -8.46 -14.54
CA LYS A 41 -5.40 -7.22 -15.10
C LYS A 41 -6.34 -6.02 -15.02
N LYS A 42 -7.66 -6.27 -14.98
CA LYS A 42 -8.70 -5.25 -14.82
C LYS A 42 -8.89 -4.79 -13.36
N GLY A 43 -8.15 -5.36 -12.40
CA GLY A 43 -8.24 -5.06 -10.97
C GLY A 43 -9.40 -5.72 -10.24
N LYS A 44 -10.08 -6.70 -10.85
CA LYS A 44 -11.11 -7.50 -10.19
C LYS A 44 -10.49 -8.73 -9.56
N LEU A 45 -10.90 -9.11 -8.36
CA LEU A 45 -10.54 -10.38 -7.73
C LEU A 45 -10.95 -11.53 -8.67
N ARG A 46 -10.14 -12.58 -8.82
CA ARG A 46 -10.52 -13.76 -9.62
C ARG A 46 -11.50 -14.64 -8.87
N ALA A 47 -12.32 -15.38 -9.62
CA ALA A 47 -13.37 -16.25 -9.09
C ALA A 47 -12.87 -17.29 -8.08
N GLU A 48 -11.67 -17.82 -8.30
CA GLU A 48 -11.00 -18.79 -7.42
C GLU A 48 -10.73 -18.23 -6.02
N PHE A 49 -10.64 -16.90 -5.90
CA PHE A 49 -10.47 -16.18 -4.64
C PHE A 49 -11.77 -15.50 -4.18
N GLY A 50 -12.94 -15.92 -4.71
CA GLY A 50 -14.25 -15.32 -4.40
C GLY A 50 -14.70 -14.20 -5.36
N GLY A 51 -13.95 -14.00 -6.45
CA GLY A 51 -14.25 -13.01 -7.48
C GLY A 51 -15.37 -13.41 -8.44
N GLY A 52 -16.62 -13.31 -7.98
CA GLY A 52 -17.80 -13.25 -8.84
C GLY A 52 -18.70 -14.48 -8.81
N LYS A 53 -19.79 -14.39 -8.04
CA LYS A 53 -21.19 -14.46 -8.50
C LYS A 53 -22.14 -14.15 -7.33
N SER A 54 -23.21 -13.42 -7.65
CA SER A 54 -24.33 -12.97 -6.80
C SER A 54 -24.13 -11.65 -6.03
N GLY A 55 -25.17 -10.82 -6.10
CA GLY A 55 -25.13 -9.38 -5.86
C GLY A 55 -24.98 -8.95 -4.41
N GLY A 56 -24.74 -7.65 -4.23
CA GLY A 56 -24.93 -7.00 -2.94
C GLY A 56 -23.66 -6.68 -2.16
N VAL A 57 -22.62 -6.13 -2.79
CA VAL A 57 -21.90 -5.05 -2.13
C VAL A 57 -21.70 -3.95 -3.16
N LYS A 58 -22.62 -2.97 -3.15
CA LYS A 58 -22.24 -1.60 -3.54
C LYS A 58 -21.03 -1.32 -2.65
N SER A 59 -19.82 -1.32 -3.21
CA SER A 59 -18.67 -0.75 -2.52
C SER A 59 -19.05 0.70 -2.34
N GLY A 60 -19.69 1.01 -1.21
CA GLY A 60 -19.96 2.36 -0.78
C GLY A 60 -18.64 3.07 -0.95
N GLY A 61 -18.67 4.12 -1.78
CA GLY A 61 -17.50 4.94 -1.97
C GLY A 61 -16.90 5.18 -0.60
N VAL A 62 -15.64 4.82 -0.43
CA VAL A 62 -14.86 5.41 0.64
C VAL A 62 -14.87 6.89 0.27
N LYS A 63 -15.88 7.64 0.73
CA LYS A 63 -15.71 9.05 0.98
C LYS A 63 -14.53 9.05 1.90
N SER A 64 -13.37 9.42 1.36
CA SER A 64 -12.25 9.92 2.14
C SER A 64 -12.84 11.05 2.96
N GLY A 65 -13.40 10.69 4.12
CA GLY A 65 -13.79 11.62 5.15
C GLY A 65 -12.52 12.39 5.40
N GLY A 66 -12.55 13.66 5.01
CA GLY A 66 -11.41 14.54 5.14
C GLY A 66 -10.84 14.34 6.52
N VAL A 67 -9.56 13.98 6.58
CA VAL A 67 -8.76 14.22 7.76
C VAL A 67 -8.94 15.70 8.07
N LYS A 68 -9.85 16.02 9.01
CA LYS A 68 -9.96 17.36 9.56
C LYS A 68 -8.61 17.61 10.18
N SER A 69 -7.85 18.49 9.51
CA SER A 69 -6.63 19.07 10.03
C SER A 69 -6.90 19.55 11.44
N VAL A 70 -6.47 18.77 12.44
CA VAL A 70 -6.47 19.21 13.83
C VAL A 70 -5.48 20.36 13.88
N GLY A 71 -6.02 21.54 14.17
CA GLY A 71 -5.32 22.81 14.08
C GLY A 71 -3.99 22.79 14.81
N GLY A 72 -2.91 22.84 14.03
CA GLY A 72 -1.64 23.36 14.50
C GLY A 72 -1.80 24.86 14.72
N LYS A 73 -2.02 25.27 15.96
CA LYS A 73 -1.85 26.66 16.39
C LYS A 73 -0.41 27.05 16.06
N ASN A 74 -0.22 27.80 14.98
CA ASN A 74 1.09 28.30 14.60
C ASN A 74 1.46 29.41 15.59
N VAL A 75 2.36 29.09 16.51
CA VAL A 75 2.86 29.99 17.54
C VAL A 75 3.96 30.85 16.91
N GLY A 76 3.70 32.16 16.86
CA GLY A 76 4.66 33.22 17.15
C GLY A 76 5.87 33.41 16.22
N GLY A 77 5.95 34.59 15.61
CA GLY A 77 7.22 35.05 15.04
C GLY A 77 7.17 36.27 14.13
N LYS A 78 6.52 37.38 14.51
CA LYS A 78 6.78 38.68 13.87
C LYS A 78 8.15 39.21 14.33
N GLY A 79 9.20 38.79 13.63
CA GLY A 79 10.58 39.25 13.82
C GLY A 79 11.00 40.25 12.74
N LYS A 80 10.78 41.53 13.05
CA LYS A 80 11.57 42.74 12.70
C LYS A 80 12.28 42.84 11.34
N LYS A 81 11.92 43.93 10.64
CA LYS A 81 12.64 44.57 9.54
C LYS A 81 14.12 44.80 9.89
N SER A 82 15.03 44.42 9.00
CA SER A 82 16.39 44.97 8.93
C SER A 82 16.61 45.63 7.57
N VAL A 83 16.84 46.94 7.62
CA VAL A 83 17.27 47.82 6.53
C VAL A 83 18.79 47.85 6.55
N THR A 84 19.47 47.60 5.42
CA THR A 84 20.81 48.12 5.14
C THR A 84 21.17 47.95 3.65
N ALA A 85 21.34 49.07 2.95
CA ALA A 85 22.29 49.29 1.85
C ALA A 85 22.51 50.81 1.77
#